data_AF-A0A2P1QN86-F1
#
_entry.id   AF-A0A2P1QN86-F1
#
_cell.length_a   1.000
_cell.length_b   1.000
_cell.length_c   1.000
_cell.angle_alpha   90.00
_cell.angle_beta   90.00
_cell.angle_gamma   90.00
#
_symmetry.space_group_name_H-M   'P 1'
#
loop_
_entity.id
_entity.type
_entity.pdbx_description
1 polymer ?
#
loop_
_entity_poly.entity_id
_entity_poly.type
_entity_poly.pdbx_seq_one_letter_code
_entity_poly.pdbx_strand_id
1 'polypeptide(L)'
;MIVTDFFRILRLITKRKNSFYRDFPFDILAIMMILTVLIVFEILIFGHLLLAQQTIKKSESDLGEKVAEEVKKIRELSGESEHYFFELPGRTSEPILKLKEMGMVIIPFLLPYLSDTSEARAERVTLLGLRRDHQSSFHREVALVNEYIGYIINQIADHTFYLPGKTDEDNNIYLENGKVDIETIRAFQTLIANWYQKNKDKSLGERKLDDLQDGLHTNRFAAYQWLGKSRSEKYRLPLENKIKELFKGNSDTFKDSEMVECATALGKIGNPKSAKILRKVANHISYDYSGGERVRWKYHTPNIYNVFSAYEALVRLNELKKDYLETMDGDTQKEFLENLRKAKKW
;
A
#
# COMPACT_ATOMS: atom_id res chain seq x y z
N MET A 1 8.58 50.06 4.47
CA MET A 1 8.27 50.99 5.58
C MET A 1 8.94 50.60 6.90
N ILE A 2 8.99 49.31 7.25
CA ILE A 2 9.53 48.80 8.54
C ILE A 2 11.05 49.02 8.73
N VAL A 3 11.86 48.91 7.66
CA VAL A 3 13.34 49.03 7.75
C VAL A 3 13.79 50.45 8.08
N THR A 4 13.12 51.46 7.52
CA THR A 4 13.41 52.88 7.77
C THR A 4 13.10 53.32 9.21
N ASP A 5 12.06 52.76 9.81
CA ASP A 5 11.70 53.05 11.20
C ASP A 5 12.66 52.37 12.19
N PHE A 6 13.16 51.17 11.87
CA PHE A 6 14.17 50.48 12.67
C PHE A 6 15.46 51.30 12.80
N PHE A 7 16.00 51.83 11.70
CA PHE A 7 17.20 52.67 11.74
C PHE A 7 16.96 54.00 12.46
N ARG A 8 15.74 54.57 12.38
CA ARG A 8 15.38 55.79 13.10
C ARG A 8 15.31 55.58 14.61
N ILE A 9 14.76 54.44 15.06
CA ILE A 9 14.73 54.03 16.47
C ILE A 9 16.15 53.75 16.97
N LEU A 10 16.99 53.06 16.20
CA LEU A 10 18.39 52.79 16.54
C LEU A 10 19.19 54.10 16.75
N ARG A 11 18.95 55.11 15.90
CA ARG A 11 19.57 56.44 15.96
C ARG A 11 19.10 57.27 17.16
N LEU A 12 17.84 57.10 17.58
CA LEU A 12 17.29 57.71 18.79
C LEU A 12 17.89 57.10 20.07
N ILE A 13 18.08 55.78 20.09
CA ILE A 13 18.70 55.07 21.21
C ILE A 13 20.18 55.47 21.36
N THR A 14 20.92 55.60 20.24
CA THR A 14 22.31 56.08 20.29
C THR A 14 22.44 57.53 20.71
N LYS A 15 21.48 58.42 20.38
CA LYS A 15 21.52 59.83 20.79
C LYS A 15 21.22 60.04 22.27
N ARG A 16 20.43 59.16 22.91
CA ARG A 16 20.17 59.15 24.36
C ARG A 16 21.31 58.55 25.20
N LYS A 17 22.30 57.88 24.58
CA LYS A 17 23.45 57.29 25.30
C LYS A 17 24.25 58.31 26.11
N ASN A 18 24.31 59.59 25.76
CA ASN A 18 25.23 60.51 26.46
C ASN A 18 24.77 60.96 27.87
N SER A 19 23.59 60.56 28.37
CA SER A 19 23.05 61.05 29.65
C SER A 19 22.79 59.98 30.72
N PHE A 20 22.85 58.68 30.40
CA PHE A 20 22.33 57.62 31.27
C PHE A 20 23.39 56.65 31.83
N TYR A 21 24.68 56.90 31.58
CA TYR A 21 25.77 55.94 31.89
C TYR A 21 26.37 56.07 33.30
N ARG A 22 25.81 56.89 34.19
CA ARG A 22 26.49 57.15 35.48
C ARG A 22 26.19 56.16 36.60
N ASP A 23 25.04 55.47 36.64
CA ASP A 23 24.64 54.71 37.86
C ASP A 23 23.93 53.35 37.64
N PHE A 24 24.14 52.64 36.52
CA PHE A 24 23.56 51.29 36.33
C PHE A 24 24.61 50.17 36.53
N PRO A 25 24.38 49.15 37.39
CA PRO A 25 25.39 48.17 37.80
C PRO A 25 25.65 47.04 36.79
N PHE A 26 25.07 47.13 35.59
CA PHE A 26 25.26 46.14 34.52
C PHE A 26 25.95 46.79 33.32
N ASP A 27 26.93 46.09 32.77
CA ASP A 27 27.67 46.53 31.58
C ASP A 27 26.72 46.59 30.37
N ILE A 28 26.15 47.76 30.11
CA ILE A 28 25.19 48.04 29.03
C ILE A 28 25.75 47.60 27.66
N LEU A 29 27.08 47.59 27.52
CA LEU A 29 27.76 47.18 26.30
C LEU A 29 27.65 45.66 26.08
N ALA A 30 27.74 44.86 27.13
CA ALA A 30 27.51 43.41 27.10
C ALA A 30 26.04 43.09 26.77
N ILE A 31 25.09 43.82 27.36
CA ILE A 31 23.65 43.66 27.07
C ILE A 31 23.34 44.00 25.61
N MET A 32 23.91 45.09 25.07
CA MET A 32 23.75 45.45 23.66
C MET A 32 24.35 44.42 22.70
N MET A 33 25.52 43.85 23.03
CA MET A 33 26.13 42.79 22.23
C MET A 33 25.26 41.53 22.21
N ILE A 34 24.76 41.09 23.37
CA ILE A 34 23.86 39.93 23.47
C ILE A 34 22.59 40.17 22.64
N LEU A 35 21.96 41.34 22.76
CA LEU A 35 20.75 41.68 22.00
C LEU A 35 21.02 41.67 20.48
N THR A 36 22.17 42.19 20.05
CA THR A 36 22.55 42.21 18.63
C THR A 36 22.75 40.79 18.09
N VAL A 37 23.42 39.92 18.85
CA VAL A 37 23.62 38.51 18.48
C VAL A 37 22.28 37.78 18.38
N LEU A 38 21.36 38.00 19.33
CA LEU A 38 20.01 37.40 19.29
C LEU A 38 19.21 37.84 18.06
N ILE A 39 19.23 39.13 17.73
CA ILE A 39 18.54 39.67 16.55
C ILE A 39 19.13 39.07 15.26
N VAL A 40 20.46 38.99 15.15
CA VAL A 40 21.12 38.38 13.98
C VAL A 40 20.77 36.90 13.86
N PHE A 41 20.76 36.17 14.97
CA PHE A 41 20.39 34.76 15.01
C PHE A 41 18.94 34.52 14.59
N GLU A 42 18.00 35.33 15.07
CA GLU A 42 16.59 35.28 14.65
C GLU A 42 16.44 35.56 13.15
N ILE A 43 17.10 36.60 12.62
CA ILE A 43 17.05 36.93 11.19
C ILE A 43 17.60 35.78 10.34
N LEU A 44 18.68 35.12 10.77
CA LEU A 44 19.25 33.96 10.07
C LEU A 44 18.29 32.76 10.08
N ILE A 45 17.68 32.45 11.22
CA ILE A 45 16.68 31.38 11.34
C ILE A 45 15.46 31.67 10.45
N PHE A 46 14.89 32.86 10.55
CA PHE A 46 13.73 33.24 9.74
C PHE A 46 14.06 33.30 8.25
N GLY A 47 15.23 33.79 7.87
CA GLY A 47 15.69 33.81 6.49
C GLY A 47 15.82 32.41 5.90
N HIS A 48 16.43 31.47 6.64
CA HIS A 48 16.51 30.07 6.22
C HIS A 48 15.13 29.39 6.15
N LEU A 49 14.23 29.67 7.10
CA LEU A 49 12.88 29.13 7.09
C LEU A 49 12.08 29.62 5.87
N LEU A 50 12.17 30.92 5.53
CA LEU A 50 11.50 31.49 4.36
C LEU A 50 12.04 30.92 3.05
N LEU A 51 13.36 30.79 2.92
CA LEU A 51 13.98 30.16 1.75
C LEU A 51 13.55 28.69 1.62
N ALA A 52 13.55 27.93 2.71
CA ALA A 52 13.08 26.55 2.71
C ALA A 52 11.61 26.44 2.27
N GLN A 53 10.73 27.32 2.77
CA GLN A 53 9.33 27.36 2.34
C GLN A 53 9.16 27.70 0.85
N GLN A 54 9.95 28.63 0.32
CA GLN A 54 9.92 28.96 -1.10
C GLN A 54 10.41 27.79 -1.97
N THR A 55 11.49 27.12 -1.55
CA THR A 55 12.03 25.95 -2.26
C THR A 55 11.03 24.79 -2.27
N ILE A 56 10.35 24.52 -1.14
CA ILE A 56 9.31 23.48 -1.06
C ILE A 56 8.15 23.80 -2.02
N LYS A 57 7.62 25.03 -1.96
CA LYS A 57 6.52 25.45 -2.86
C LYS A 57 6.88 25.33 -4.33
N LYS A 58 8.11 25.72 -4.71
CA LYS A 58 8.57 25.58 -6.10
C LYS A 58 8.65 24.11 -6.49
N SER A 59 9.24 23.26 -5.64
CA SER A 59 9.32 21.82 -5.89
C SER A 59 7.95 21.15 -6.04
N GLU A 60 6.96 21.54 -5.23
CA GLU A 60 5.59 21.05 -5.34
C GLU A 60 4.91 21.50 -6.64
N SER A 61 5.14 22.76 -7.06
CA SER A 61 4.64 23.27 -8.34
C SER A 61 5.24 22.52 -9.53
N ASP A 62 6.56 22.35 -9.54
CA ASP A 62 7.28 21.63 -10.61
C ASP A 62 6.82 20.16 -10.69
N LEU A 63 6.51 19.54 -9.54
CA LEU A 63 5.98 18.18 -9.50
C LEU A 63 4.54 18.11 -10.02
N GLY A 64 3.68 19.06 -9.61
CA GLY A 64 2.31 19.15 -10.09
C GLY A 64 2.22 19.35 -11.61
N GLU A 65 3.10 20.17 -12.19
CA GLU A 65 3.19 20.38 -13.63
C GLU A 65 3.56 19.08 -14.37
N LYS A 66 4.58 18.35 -13.89
CA LYS A 66 4.97 17.05 -14.46
C LYS A 66 3.84 16.01 -14.40
N VAL A 67 3.13 15.94 -13.28
CA VAL A 67 1.97 15.04 -13.15
C VAL A 67 0.90 15.41 -14.16
N ALA A 68 0.58 16.71 -14.30
CA ALA A 68 -0.42 17.17 -15.25
C ALA A 68 -0.05 16.85 -16.71
N GLU A 69 1.22 17.00 -17.09
CA GLU A 69 1.72 16.65 -18.42
C GLU A 69 1.56 15.15 -18.72
N GLU A 70 1.93 14.27 -17.79
CA GLU A 70 1.79 12.83 -17.99
C GLU A 70 0.32 12.38 -18.00
N VAL A 71 -0.53 12.97 -17.15
CA VAL A 71 -1.99 12.70 -17.18
C VAL A 71 -2.62 13.16 -18.49
N LYS A 72 -2.16 14.27 -19.08
CA LYS A 72 -2.64 14.68 -20.41
C LYS A 72 -2.36 13.62 -21.47
N LYS A 73 -1.18 12.96 -21.41
CA LYS A 73 -0.81 11.88 -22.33
C LYS A 73 -1.65 10.61 -22.12
N ILE A 74 -2.19 10.38 -20.91
CA ILE A 74 -3.10 9.24 -20.65
C ILE A 74 -4.34 9.32 -21.55
N ARG A 75 -4.89 10.52 -21.78
CA ARG A 75 -6.04 10.73 -22.69
C ARG A 75 -5.76 10.28 -24.12
N GLU A 76 -4.50 10.36 -24.53
CA GLU A 76 -4.06 10.02 -25.88
C GLU A 76 -3.68 8.54 -26.02
N LEU A 77 -3.68 7.78 -24.92
CA LEU A 77 -3.45 6.34 -24.97
C LEU A 77 -4.53 5.67 -25.83
N SER A 78 -4.05 4.79 -26.71
CA SER A 78 -4.88 3.98 -27.59
C SER A 78 -4.48 2.52 -27.46
N GLY A 79 -5.37 1.64 -27.93
CA GLY A 79 -5.19 0.20 -27.86
C GLY A 79 -6.45 -0.49 -27.36
N GLU A 80 -6.47 -1.81 -27.53
CA GLU A 80 -7.52 -2.68 -27.03
C GLU A 80 -6.96 -3.50 -25.86
N SER A 81 -7.81 -3.81 -24.88
CA SER A 81 -7.41 -4.67 -23.75
C SER A 81 -7.10 -6.06 -24.26
N GLU A 82 -6.15 -6.78 -23.64
CA GLU A 82 -5.96 -8.20 -23.95
C GLU A 82 -7.27 -8.96 -23.77
N HIS A 83 -7.64 -9.77 -24.77
CA HIS A 83 -8.86 -10.56 -24.74
C HIS A 83 -8.92 -11.36 -23.41
N TYR A 84 -10.06 -11.31 -22.73
CA TYR A 84 -10.43 -12.06 -21.50
C TYR A 84 -10.17 -11.42 -20.14
N PHE A 85 -9.51 -10.28 -20.06
CA PHE A 85 -9.25 -9.66 -18.77
C PHE A 85 -9.76 -8.23 -18.82
N PHE A 86 -10.55 -7.87 -17.81
CA PHE A 86 -11.14 -6.58 -17.50
C PHE A 86 -10.07 -5.47 -17.33
N GLU A 87 -9.04 -5.44 -18.17
CA GLU A 87 -7.82 -4.66 -18.00
C GLU A 87 -7.86 -3.38 -18.81
N LEU A 88 -7.18 -2.36 -18.29
CA LEU A 88 -6.95 -1.13 -19.03
C LEU A 88 -5.91 -1.38 -20.13
N PRO A 89 -6.17 -0.97 -21.38
CA PRO A 89 -5.17 -1.06 -22.44
C PRO A 89 -3.92 -0.24 -22.09
N GLY A 90 -2.76 -0.62 -22.61
CA GLY A 90 -1.55 0.19 -22.47
C GLY A 90 -1.09 0.44 -21.02
N ARG A 91 -1.40 -0.45 -20.06
CA ARG A 91 -0.92 -0.39 -18.65
C ARG A 91 0.60 -0.29 -18.48
N THR A 92 1.33 -0.69 -19.51
CA THR A 92 2.80 -0.64 -19.60
C THR A 92 3.30 0.55 -20.43
N SER A 93 2.41 1.47 -20.80
CA SER A 93 2.78 2.66 -21.57
C SER A 93 3.61 3.62 -20.75
N GLU A 94 4.49 4.34 -21.43
CA GLU A 94 5.43 5.30 -20.84
C GLU A 94 4.81 6.28 -19.83
N PRO A 95 3.66 6.96 -20.07
CA PRO A 95 3.12 7.92 -19.09
C PRO A 95 2.70 7.25 -17.78
N ILE A 96 2.18 6.02 -17.83
CA ILE A 96 1.80 5.25 -16.64
C ILE A 96 3.04 4.84 -15.85
N LEU A 97 4.08 4.37 -16.54
CA LEU A 97 5.34 3.97 -15.90
C LEU A 97 6.02 5.16 -15.24
N LYS A 98 6.09 6.32 -15.91
CA LYS A 98 6.64 7.56 -15.34
C LYS A 98 5.92 7.99 -14.07
N LEU A 99 4.59 7.98 -14.06
CA LEU A 99 3.82 8.32 -12.86
C LEU A 99 4.07 7.31 -11.73
N LYS A 100 4.17 6.01 -12.02
CA LYS A 100 4.53 4.99 -11.03
C LYS A 100 5.93 5.22 -10.44
N GLU A 101 6.91 5.58 -11.27
CA GLU A 101 8.29 5.86 -10.86
C GLU A 101 8.40 7.09 -9.96
N MET A 102 7.54 8.10 -10.13
CA MET A 102 7.47 9.25 -9.22
C MET A 102 7.02 8.86 -7.81
N GLY A 103 6.34 7.71 -7.64
CA GLY A 103 6.03 7.12 -6.35
C GLY A 103 4.96 7.85 -5.53
N MET A 104 4.87 7.53 -4.23
CA MET A 104 3.76 7.97 -3.38
C MET A 104 3.55 9.49 -3.31
N VAL A 105 4.61 10.27 -3.47
CA VAL A 105 4.57 11.75 -3.35
C VAL A 105 3.60 12.40 -4.34
N ILE A 106 3.29 11.74 -5.47
CA ILE A 106 2.37 12.28 -6.46
C ILE A 106 0.89 11.96 -6.21
N ILE A 107 0.56 11.09 -5.25
CA ILE A 107 -0.85 10.71 -4.94
C ILE A 107 -1.74 11.95 -4.76
N PRO A 108 -1.36 12.98 -3.95
CA PRO A 108 -2.20 14.17 -3.79
C PRO A 108 -2.48 14.92 -5.10
N PHE A 109 -1.52 14.93 -6.03
CA PHE A 109 -1.66 15.58 -7.33
C PHE A 109 -2.53 14.78 -8.32
N LEU A 110 -2.63 13.46 -8.11
CA LEU A 110 -3.50 12.58 -8.89
C LEU A 110 -4.97 12.63 -8.44
N LEU A 111 -5.26 12.93 -7.17
CA LEU A 111 -6.62 12.92 -6.62
C LEU A 111 -7.65 13.74 -7.41
N PRO A 112 -7.35 14.97 -7.89
CA PRO A 112 -8.32 15.75 -8.67
C PRO A 112 -8.74 15.05 -9.97
N TYR A 113 -7.85 14.25 -10.57
CA TYR A 113 -8.10 13.56 -11.83
C TYR A 113 -8.99 12.32 -11.67
N LEU A 114 -9.33 11.90 -10.44
CA LEU A 114 -10.41 10.92 -10.23
C LEU A 114 -11.79 11.44 -10.67
N SER A 115 -11.94 12.77 -10.77
CA SER A 115 -13.12 13.43 -11.32
C SER A 115 -13.08 13.59 -12.85
N ASP A 116 -11.97 13.21 -13.51
CA ASP A 116 -11.83 13.32 -14.95
C ASP A 116 -12.47 12.11 -15.65
N THR A 117 -13.75 12.24 -15.99
CA THR A 117 -14.52 11.22 -16.73
C THR A 117 -14.36 11.36 -18.24
N SER A 118 -13.32 12.05 -18.73
CA SER A 118 -13.06 12.13 -20.17
C SER A 118 -12.72 10.75 -20.73
N GLU A 119 -13.20 10.47 -21.93
CA GLU A 119 -12.84 9.27 -22.68
C GLU A 119 -11.37 9.31 -23.10
N ALA A 120 -10.67 8.20 -22.92
CA ALA A 120 -9.39 7.93 -23.58
C ALA A 120 -9.64 7.34 -24.98
N ARG A 121 -8.60 7.23 -25.82
CA ARG A 121 -8.71 6.58 -27.15
C ARG A 121 -8.57 5.06 -27.07
N ALA A 122 -8.72 4.49 -25.88
CA ALA A 122 -8.47 3.09 -25.57
C ALA A 122 -9.79 2.37 -25.31
N GLU A 123 -9.93 1.17 -25.86
CA GLU A 123 -11.15 0.37 -25.74
C GLU A 123 -10.91 -0.85 -24.83
N ARG A 124 -11.79 -1.05 -23.88
CA ARG A 124 -11.86 -2.25 -23.04
C ARG A 124 -12.84 -3.23 -23.65
N VAL A 125 -12.45 -4.50 -23.71
CA VAL A 125 -13.31 -5.59 -24.16
C VAL A 125 -13.79 -6.39 -22.94
N THR A 126 -15.11 -6.37 -22.72
CA THR A 126 -15.76 -7.09 -21.63
C THR A 126 -16.53 -8.30 -22.16
N LEU A 127 -16.29 -9.48 -21.56
CA LEU A 127 -17.08 -10.70 -21.81
C LEU A 127 -18.29 -10.74 -20.86
N LEU A 128 -19.49 -10.55 -21.39
CA LEU A 128 -20.73 -10.62 -20.61
C LEU A 128 -21.30 -12.03 -20.61
N GLY A 129 -20.78 -12.89 -19.72
CA GLY A 129 -21.34 -14.20 -19.38
C GLY A 129 -21.38 -15.23 -20.52
N LEU A 130 -21.20 -16.51 -20.18
CA LEU A 130 -21.58 -17.59 -21.09
C LEU A 130 -23.11 -17.69 -21.08
N ARG A 131 -23.81 -17.09 -22.04
CA ARG A 131 -25.19 -17.51 -22.30
C ARG A 131 -25.16 -19.01 -22.68
N ARG A 132 -26.17 -19.77 -22.23
CA ARG A 132 -26.29 -21.22 -22.41
C ARG A 132 -26.23 -21.71 -23.87
N ASP A 133 -26.30 -20.79 -24.83
CA ASP A 133 -26.30 -20.98 -26.28
C ASP A 133 -24.92 -20.81 -26.96
N HIS A 134 -23.82 -20.76 -26.19
CA HIS A 134 -22.44 -20.67 -26.73
C HIS A 134 -22.14 -19.42 -27.57
N GLN A 135 -22.98 -18.38 -27.52
CA GLN A 135 -22.63 -17.06 -28.08
C GLN A 135 -22.03 -16.17 -27.00
N SER A 136 -20.71 -15.97 -27.07
CA SER A 136 -20.03 -14.91 -26.33
C SER A 136 -20.38 -13.56 -26.94
N SER A 137 -21.13 -12.72 -26.22
CA SER A 137 -21.29 -11.31 -26.58
C SER A 137 -20.15 -10.49 -25.97
N PHE A 138 -19.33 -9.88 -26.83
CA PHE A 138 -18.29 -8.93 -26.43
C PHE A 138 -18.88 -7.52 -26.40
N HIS A 139 -18.69 -6.80 -25.29
CA HIS A 139 -18.95 -5.38 -25.22
C HIS A 139 -17.63 -4.62 -25.28
N ARG A 140 -17.56 -3.60 -26.14
CA ARG A 140 -16.46 -2.64 -26.18
C ARG A 140 -16.90 -1.40 -25.44
N GLU A 141 -16.16 -1.04 -24.41
CA GLU A 141 -16.38 0.18 -23.63
C GLU A 141 -15.15 1.07 -23.77
N VAL A 142 -15.36 2.36 -23.96
CA VAL A 142 -14.24 3.32 -23.99
C VAL A 142 -13.72 3.50 -22.57
N ALA A 143 -12.41 3.31 -22.39
CA ALA A 143 -11.78 3.51 -21.08
C ALA A 143 -11.79 4.99 -20.70
N LEU A 144 -11.98 5.29 -19.42
CA LEU A 144 -11.99 6.66 -18.90
C LEU A 144 -10.65 7.03 -18.26
N VAL A 145 -10.29 8.31 -18.30
CA VAL A 145 -9.08 8.81 -17.65
C VAL A 145 -9.06 8.44 -16.16
N ASN A 146 -10.16 8.64 -15.44
CA ASN A 146 -10.22 8.34 -14.01
C ASN A 146 -10.00 6.86 -13.67
N GLU A 147 -10.26 5.92 -14.58
CA GLU A 147 -9.93 4.50 -14.39
C GLU A 147 -8.42 4.28 -14.38
N TYR A 148 -7.70 4.90 -15.32
CA TYR A 148 -6.24 4.89 -15.34
C TYR A 148 -5.66 5.54 -14.09
N ILE A 149 -6.22 6.68 -13.65
CA ILE A 149 -5.79 7.35 -12.43
C ILE A 149 -6.01 6.44 -11.21
N GLY A 150 -7.17 5.80 -11.12
CA GLY A 150 -7.48 4.84 -10.07
C GLY A 150 -6.49 3.67 -10.03
N TYR A 151 -6.22 3.08 -11.20
CA TYR A 151 -5.22 2.03 -11.35
C TYR A 151 -3.83 2.50 -10.93
N ILE A 152 -3.37 3.66 -11.39
CA ILE A 152 -2.05 4.21 -11.05
C ILE A 152 -1.93 4.42 -9.52
N ILE A 153 -2.97 4.97 -8.88
CA ILE A 153 -3.00 5.16 -7.43
C ILE A 153 -2.87 3.81 -6.70
N ASN A 154 -3.65 2.79 -7.09
CA ASN A 154 -3.55 1.45 -6.49
C ASN A 154 -2.12 0.89 -6.59
N GLN A 155 -1.48 1.08 -7.74
CA GLN A 155 -0.13 0.56 -8.01
C GLN A 155 0.95 1.31 -7.22
N ILE A 156 0.89 2.64 -7.17
CA ILE A 156 1.82 3.47 -6.38
C ILE A 156 1.66 3.17 -4.88
N ALA A 157 0.41 3.02 -4.44
CA ALA A 157 0.09 2.71 -3.06
C ALA A 157 0.46 1.27 -2.69
N ASP A 158 0.59 0.36 -3.67
CA ASP A 158 0.65 -1.09 -3.43
C ASP A 158 -0.48 -1.52 -2.46
N HIS A 159 -1.69 -1.03 -2.73
CA HIS A 159 -2.87 -1.16 -1.89
C HIS A 159 -4.13 -1.01 -2.75
N THR A 160 -5.08 -1.93 -2.60
CA THR A 160 -6.35 -1.90 -3.32
C THR A 160 -7.36 -1.07 -2.55
N PHE A 161 -7.70 0.10 -3.08
CA PHE A 161 -8.74 0.94 -2.51
C PHE A 161 -10.14 0.46 -2.91
N TYR A 162 -11.03 0.41 -1.93
CA TYR A 162 -12.43 0.04 -2.11
C TYR A 162 -13.33 0.86 -1.19
N LEU A 163 -14.60 1.00 -1.58
CA LEU A 163 -15.66 1.47 -0.71
C LEU A 163 -16.60 0.29 -0.40
N PRO A 164 -17.01 0.12 0.86
CA PRO A 164 -17.98 -0.91 1.21
C PRO A 164 -19.30 -0.64 0.49
N GLY A 165 -19.91 -1.71 -0.04
CA GLY A 165 -21.24 -1.65 -0.65
C GLY A 165 -22.34 -1.34 0.35
N LYS A 166 -23.53 -0.97 -0.15
CA LYS A 166 -24.71 -0.68 0.69
C LYS A 166 -25.37 -1.93 1.31
N THR A 167 -25.02 -3.13 0.86
CA THR A 167 -25.57 -4.42 1.32
C THR A 167 -24.49 -5.50 1.28
N ASP A 168 -24.16 -6.15 2.40
CA ASP A 168 -23.19 -7.27 2.58
C ASP A 168 -21.84 -7.21 1.81
N GLU A 169 -20.89 -8.07 2.19
CA GLU A 169 -19.46 -7.98 1.80
C GLU A 169 -19.19 -8.10 0.28
N ASP A 170 -20.17 -8.55 -0.52
CA ASP A 170 -20.01 -8.79 -1.97
C ASP A 170 -20.32 -7.59 -2.87
N ASN A 171 -20.72 -6.44 -2.32
CA ASN A 171 -21.03 -5.24 -3.10
C ASN A 171 -19.95 -4.14 -3.05
N ASN A 172 -18.70 -4.51 -2.77
CA ASN A 172 -17.59 -3.56 -2.72
C ASN A 172 -17.41 -2.86 -4.07
N ILE A 173 -17.27 -1.54 -4.01
CA ILE A 173 -16.94 -0.71 -5.17
C ILE A 173 -15.42 -0.55 -5.18
N TYR A 174 -14.74 -0.96 -6.25
CA TYR A 174 -13.28 -0.84 -6.37
C TYR A 174 -12.86 0.47 -7.02
N LEU A 175 -11.66 0.98 -6.71
CA LEU A 175 -11.18 2.26 -7.23
C LEU A 175 -11.20 2.35 -8.77
N GLU A 176 -10.76 1.28 -9.43
CA GLU A 176 -10.50 1.20 -10.88
C GLU A 176 -11.71 0.87 -11.77
N ASN A 177 -12.88 0.58 -11.19
CA ASN A 177 -14.09 0.25 -11.95
C ASN A 177 -14.86 1.53 -12.33
N GLY A 178 -14.44 2.21 -13.40
CA GLY A 178 -15.08 3.39 -14.05
C GLY A 178 -16.23 4.06 -13.30
N LYS A 179 -15.95 5.24 -12.73
CA LYS A 179 -16.93 5.96 -11.90
C LYS A 179 -17.45 7.19 -12.56
N VAL A 180 -18.77 7.33 -12.53
CA VAL A 180 -19.47 8.48 -13.11
C VAL A 180 -20.17 9.32 -12.03
N ASP A 181 -20.49 8.75 -10.87
CA ASP A 181 -21.18 9.49 -9.81
C ASP A 181 -20.21 10.28 -8.91
N ILE A 182 -20.53 11.56 -8.70
CA ILE A 182 -19.68 12.51 -8.00
C ILE A 182 -19.51 12.20 -6.51
N GLU A 183 -20.49 11.56 -5.88
CA GLU A 183 -20.46 11.21 -4.45
C GLU A 183 -19.43 10.11 -4.20
N THR A 184 -19.45 9.05 -5.00
CA THR A 184 -18.47 7.96 -4.94
C THR A 184 -17.07 8.48 -5.25
N ILE A 185 -16.90 9.35 -6.25
CA ILE A 185 -15.59 9.97 -6.55
C ILE A 185 -15.05 10.74 -5.33
N ARG A 186 -15.88 11.58 -4.68
CA ARG A 186 -15.48 12.32 -3.47
C ARG A 186 -15.16 11.40 -2.30
N ALA A 187 -15.91 10.30 -2.14
CA ALA A 187 -15.64 9.31 -1.11
C ALA A 187 -14.28 8.64 -1.33
N PHE A 188 -13.93 8.27 -2.57
CA PHE A 188 -12.58 7.78 -2.89
C PHE A 188 -11.49 8.82 -2.68
N GLN A 189 -11.69 10.05 -3.13
CA GLN A 189 -10.72 11.14 -2.91
C GLN A 189 -10.43 11.31 -1.41
N THR A 190 -11.47 11.27 -0.57
CA THR A 190 -11.35 11.37 0.89
C THR A 190 -10.64 10.15 1.48
N LEU A 191 -11.04 8.93 1.07
CA LEU A 191 -10.41 7.68 1.51
C LEU A 191 -8.91 7.66 1.21
N ILE A 192 -8.53 7.98 -0.02
CA ILE A 192 -7.14 7.95 -0.49
C ILE A 192 -6.34 9.07 0.18
N ALA A 193 -6.90 10.27 0.33
CA ALA A 193 -6.23 11.36 1.03
C ALA A 193 -5.94 10.99 2.50
N ASN A 194 -6.91 10.41 3.20
CA ASN A 194 -6.73 9.95 4.59
C ASN A 194 -5.70 8.83 4.68
N TRP A 195 -5.76 7.86 3.77
CA TRP A 195 -4.76 6.79 3.70
C TRP A 195 -3.37 7.37 3.43
N TYR A 196 -3.23 8.31 2.50
CA TYR A 196 -1.95 8.95 2.17
C TYR A 196 -1.37 9.67 3.39
N GLN A 197 -2.17 10.48 4.09
CA GLN A 197 -1.68 11.18 5.30
C GLN A 197 -1.21 10.22 6.39
N LYS A 198 -1.90 9.08 6.56
CA LYS A 198 -1.50 8.03 7.51
C LYS A 198 -0.21 7.29 7.11
N ASN A 199 0.07 7.19 5.80
CA ASN A 199 1.07 6.27 5.27
C ASN A 199 2.27 6.91 4.55
N LYS A 200 2.25 8.22 4.26
CA LYS A 200 3.30 8.91 3.48
C LYS A 200 4.71 8.77 4.06
N ASP A 201 4.82 8.69 5.39
CA ASP A 201 6.10 8.59 6.10
C ASP A 201 6.43 7.14 6.50
N LYS A 202 5.56 6.18 6.18
CA LYS A 202 5.75 4.77 6.53
C LYS A 202 6.54 4.05 5.44
N SER A 203 7.47 3.20 5.86
CA SER A 203 8.10 2.23 4.97
C SER A 203 7.06 1.26 4.41
N LEU A 204 7.32 0.67 3.23
CA LEU A 204 6.43 -0.35 2.65
C LEU A 204 6.13 -1.48 3.63
N GLY A 205 7.13 -1.91 4.41
CA GLY A 205 6.96 -2.95 5.41
C GLY A 205 6.03 -2.59 6.56
N GLU A 206 5.98 -1.32 6.98
CA GLU A 206 5.01 -0.85 7.98
C GLU A 206 3.60 -0.79 7.40
N ARG A 207 3.47 -0.38 6.13
CA ARG A 207 2.18 -0.37 5.43
C ARG A 207 1.62 -1.78 5.26
N LYS A 208 2.45 -2.76 4.89
CA LYS A 208 2.04 -4.17 4.82
C LYS A 208 1.69 -4.76 6.19
N LEU A 209 2.26 -4.25 7.29
CA LEU A 209 1.83 -4.65 8.63
C LEU A 209 0.44 -4.08 8.98
N ASP A 210 0.15 -2.83 8.62
CA ASP A 210 -1.19 -2.26 8.73
C ASP A 210 -2.21 -3.08 7.90
N ASP A 211 -1.83 -3.49 6.69
CA ASP A 211 -2.69 -4.27 5.79
C ASP A 211 -3.07 -5.64 6.35
N LEU A 212 -2.38 -6.20 7.36
CA LEU A 212 -2.78 -7.45 8.02
C LEU A 212 -4.16 -7.37 8.68
N GLN A 213 -4.63 -6.16 8.94
CA GLN A 213 -5.92 -5.87 9.58
C GLN A 213 -6.88 -5.13 8.64
N ASP A 214 -6.56 -5.05 7.34
CA ASP A 214 -7.43 -4.41 6.36
C ASP A 214 -8.76 -5.17 6.22
N GLY A 215 -9.86 -4.46 5.98
CA GLY A 215 -11.16 -5.08 5.81
C GLY A 215 -11.24 -5.92 4.52
N LEU A 216 -10.53 -5.51 3.46
CA LEU A 216 -10.48 -6.23 2.21
C LEU A 216 -9.40 -7.31 2.26
N HIS A 217 -9.83 -8.54 2.03
CA HIS A 217 -8.93 -9.68 2.04
C HIS A 217 -7.83 -9.60 1.00
N THR A 218 -8.07 -9.02 -0.19
CA THR A 218 -7.04 -8.85 -1.22
C THR A 218 -5.80 -8.14 -0.68
N ASN A 219 -5.99 -7.11 0.14
CA ASN A 219 -4.90 -6.40 0.81
C ASN A 219 -4.19 -7.28 1.84
N ARG A 220 -4.95 -8.00 2.67
CA ARG A 220 -4.38 -8.95 3.67
C ARG A 220 -3.52 -10.04 3.00
N PHE A 221 -4.03 -10.63 1.92
CA PHE A 221 -3.32 -11.68 1.16
C PHE A 221 -2.05 -11.14 0.50
N ALA A 222 -2.12 -9.96 -0.13
CA ALA A 222 -0.94 -9.28 -0.67
C ALA A 222 0.11 -9.00 0.43
N ALA A 223 -0.34 -8.61 1.63
CA ALA A 223 0.53 -8.41 2.77
C ALA A 223 1.24 -9.69 3.22
N TYR A 224 0.53 -10.83 3.37
CA TYR A 224 1.16 -12.11 3.71
C TYR A 224 2.24 -12.49 2.70
N GLN A 225 1.93 -12.36 1.40
CA GLN A 225 2.88 -12.68 0.34
C GLN A 225 4.14 -11.82 0.41
N TRP A 226 3.98 -10.50 0.58
CA TRP A 226 5.11 -9.58 0.65
C TRP A 226 5.96 -9.81 1.91
N LEU A 227 5.31 -9.92 3.08
CA LEU A 227 5.99 -10.14 4.36
C LEU A 227 6.76 -11.45 4.36
N GLY A 228 6.18 -12.53 3.81
CA GLY A 228 6.87 -13.81 3.64
C GLY A 228 8.07 -13.72 2.67
N LYS A 229 7.90 -13.06 1.52
CA LYS A 229 8.98 -12.86 0.53
C LYS A 229 10.13 -12.02 1.07
N SER A 230 9.87 -11.10 2.00
CA SER A 230 10.93 -10.30 2.64
C SER A 230 11.91 -11.13 3.48
N ARG A 231 11.52 -12.35 3.90
CA ARG A 231 12.28 -13.27 4.77
C ARG A 231 12.77 -12.64 6.08
N SER A 232 12.21 -11.50 6.50
CA SER A 232 12.68 -10.74 7.66
C SER A 232 12.02 -11.21 8.96
N GLU A 233 12.84 -11.62 9.94
CA GLU A 233 12.37 -12.16 11.24
C GLU A 233 11.48 -11.17 12.01
N LYS A 234 11.65 -9.85 11.83
CA LYS A 234 10.83 -8.83 12.50
C LYS A 234 9.32 -8.98 12.24
N TYR A 235 8.93 -9.61 11.12
CA TYR A 235 7.54 -9.83 10.74
C TYR A 235 6.94 -11.14 11.26
N ARG A 236 7.76 -12.01 11.86
CA ARG A 236 7.33 -13.29 12.41
C ARG A 236 6.22 -13.14 13.44
N LEU A 237 6.43 -12.30 14.45
CA LEU A 237 5.47 -12.14 15.55
C LEU A 237 4.11 -11.57 15.10
N PRO A 238 4.06 -10.52 14.25
CA PRO A 238 2.79 -10.05 13.66
C PRO A 238 2.01 -11.16 12.95
N LEU A 239 2.67 -11.97 12.11
CA LEU A 239 2.03 -13.08 11.40
C LEU A 239 1.53 -14.17 12.36
N GLU A 240 2.33 -14.55 13.36
CA GLU A 240 1.89 -15.50 14.39
C GLU A 240 0.66 -15.00 15.16
N ASN A 241 0.60 -13.71 15.45
CA ASN A 241 -0.55 -13.11 16.13
C ASN A 241 -1.79 -13.09 15.23
N LYS A 242 -1.63 -12.82 13.93
CA LYS A 242 -2.74 -12.92 12.97
C LYS A 242 -3.28 -14.34 12.87
N ILE A 243 -2.44 -15.37 12.84
CA ILE A 243 -2.90 -16.77 12.90
C ILE A 243 -3.68 -17.05 14.19
N LYS A 244 -3.22 -16.56 15.35
CA LYS A 244 -3.96 -16.72 16.62
C LYS A 244 -5.33 -16.05 16.60
N GLU A 245 -5.45 -14.90 15.93
CA GLU A 245 -6.72 -14.22 15.70
C GLU A 245 -7.63 -15.04 14.78
N LEU A 246 -7.09 -15.56 13.68
CA LEU A 246 -7.81 -16.45 12.76
C LEU A 246 -8.19 -17.78 13.43
N PHE A 247 -7.61 -18.18 14.55
CA PHE A 247 -8.12 -19.32 15.32
C PHE A 247 -9.37 -19.00 16.16
N LYS A 248 -9.75 -17.72 16.32
CA LYS A 248 -10.90 -17.32 17.14
C LYS A 248 -12.20 -17.38 16.33
N GLY A 249 -13.27 -17.91 16.92
CA GLY A 249 -14.58 -18.05 16.27
C GLY A 249 -14.64 -19.24 15.32
N ASN A 250 -15.80 -19.46 14.69
CA ASN A 250 -16.00 -20.59 13.77
C ASN A 250 -15.07 -20.48 12.56
N SER A 251 -14.46 -21.59 12.12
CA SER A 251 -13.77 -21.62 10.81
C SER A 251 -14.80 -21.65 9.68
N ASP A 252 -14.42 -21.06 8.56
CA ASP A 252 -15.02 -21.21 7.26
C ASP A 252 -13.90 -21.33 6.22
N THR A 253 -14.24 -21.76 5.00
CA THR A 253 -13.27 -22.00 3.92
C THR A 253 -12.37 -20.79 3.63
N PHE A 254 -12.91 -19.58 3.82
CA PHE A 254 -12.23 -18.35 3.50
C PHE A 254 -11.14 -18.03 4.53
N LYS A 255 -11.52 -18.08 5.80
CA LYS A 255 -10.64 -17.91 6.95
C LYS A 255 -9.55 -18.98 7.02
N ASP A 256 -9.88 -20.21 6.65
CA ASP A 256 -8.90 -21.29 6.55
C ASP A 256 -7.87 -21.02 5.44
N SER A 257 -8.30 -20.48 4.29
CA SER A 257 -7.40 -20.06 3.21
C SER A 257 -6.49 -18.90 3.65
N GLU A 258 -7.04 -17.93 4.38
CA GLU A 258 -6.26 -16.81 4.94
C GLU A 258 -5.20 -17.30 5.94
N MET A 259 -5.56 -18.29 6.78
CA MET A 259 -4.64 -18.89 7.74
C MET A 259 -3.48 -19.60 7.05
N VAL A 260 -3.74 -20.29 5.93
CA VAL A 260 -2.71 -20.96 5.14
C VAL A 260 -1.75 -19.98 4.46
N GLU A 261 -2.24 -18.88 3.93
CA GLU A 261 -1.37 -17.83 3.35
C GLU A 261 -0.44 -17.23 4.42
N CYS A 262 -0.98 -16.95 5.61
CA CYS A 262 -0.19 -16.46 6.73
C CYS A 262 0.84 -17.50 7.22
N ALA A 263 0.45 -18.78 7.29
CA ALA A 263 1.34 -19.89 7.61
C ALA A 263 2.47 -20.06 6.57
N THR A 264 2.13 -19.93 5.29
CA THR A 264 3.09 -19.96 4.18
C THR A 264 4.09 -18.81 4.28
N ALA A 265 3.64 -17.62 4.66
CA ALA A 265 4.52 -16.48 4.91
C ALA A 265 5.52 -16.76 6.04
N LEU A 266 5.09 -17.36 7.15
CA LEU A 266 5.98 -17.80 8.23
C LEU A 266 6.96 -18.88 7.78
N GLY A 267 6.51 -19.85 6.99
CA GLY A 267 7.36 -20.87 6.39
C GLY A 267 8.45 -20.28 5.49
N LYS A 268 8.13 -19.21 4.72
CA LYS A 268 9.10 -18.47 3.90
C LYS A 268 10.11 -17.67 4.73
N ILE A 269 9.69 -17.12 5.88
CA ILE A 269 10.61 -16.49 6.85
C ILE A 269 11.59 -17.52 7.42
N GLY A 270 11.17 -18.78 7.58
CA GLY A 270 12.09 -19.88 7.87
C GLY A 270 12.54 -19.95 9.32
N ASN A 271 11.87 -19.26 10.25
CA ASN A 271 12.26 -19.24 11.66
C ASN A 271 11.68 -20.43 12.43
N PRO A 272 12.51 -21.31 13.02
CA PRO A 272 12.04 -22.51 13.73
C PRO A 272 11.11 -22.22 14.93
N LYS A 273 11.15 -21.01 15.52
CA LYS A 273 10.25 -20.65 16.63
C LYS A 273 8.77 -20.69 16.24
N SER A 274 8.46 -20.57 14.94
CA SER A 274 7.09 -20.64 14.41
C SER A 274 6.58 -22.08 14.21
N ALA A 275 7.43 -23.11 14.37
CA ALA A 275 7.06 -24.51 14.23
C ALA A 275 5.76 -24.89 14.95
N LYS A 276 5.64 -24.53 16.23
CA LYS A 276 4.48 -24.87 17.05
C LYS A 276 3.17 -24.31 16.49
N ILE A 277 3.17 -23.06 16.01
CA ILE A 277 1.97 -22.46 15.42
C ILE A 277 1.65 -23.11 14.07
N LEU A 278 2.66 -23.41 13.26
CA LEU A 278 2.48 -24.04 11.95
C LEU A 278 1.91 -25.47 12.07
N ARG A 279 2.37 -26.26 13.06
CA ARG A 279 1.77 -27.57 13.36
C ARG A 279 0.31 -27.45 13.73
N LYS A 280 -0.05 -26.42 14.50
CA LYS A 280 -1.44 -26.15 14.87
C LYS A 280 -2.30 -25.85 13.63
N VAL A 281 -1.78 -25.05 12.69
CA VAL A 281 -2.47 -24.76 11.41
C VAL A 281 -2.62 -26.04 10.58
N ALA A 282 -1.54 -26.80 10.38
CA ALA A 282 -1.59 -28.04 9.60
C ALA A 282 -2.60 -29.05 10.17
N ASN A 283 -2.62 -29.23 11.49
CA ASN A 283 -3.58 -30.12 12.17
C ASN A 283 -5.03 -29.63 12.02
N HIS A 284 -5.28 -28.32 12.18
CA HIS A 284 -6.60 -27.71 12.02
C HIS A 284 -7.16 -27.95 10.62
N ILE A 285 -6.39 -27.59 9.58
CA ILE A 285 -6.81 -27.72 8.17
C ILE A 285 -6.98 -29.21 7.78
N SER A 286 -6.14 -30.10 8.33
CA SER A 286 -6.24 -31.54 8.08
C SER A 286 -7.48 -32.16 8.73
N TYR A 287 -7.85 -31.71 9.94
CA TYR A 287 -9.06 -32.18 10.62
C TYR A 287 -10.33 -31.78 9.85
N ASP A 288 -10.41 -30.52 9.42
CA ASP A 288 -11.51 -30.03 8.57
C ASP A 288 -11.57 -30.79 7.23
N TYR A 289 -10.42 -31.17 6.65
CA TYR A 289 -10.36 -32.00 5.45
C TYR A 289 -10.88 -33.42 5.65
N SER A 290 -10.57 -34.05 6.80
CA SER A 290 -10.89 -35.45 7.08
C SER A 290 -12.35 -35.75 7.45
N GLY A 291 -13.23 -34.74 7.48
CA GLY A 291 -14.66 -34.95 7.72
C GLY A 291 -15.14 -34.85 9.16
N GLY A 292 -14.39 -34.20 10.05
CA GLY A 292 -14.86 -33.96 11.43
C GLY A 292 -16.07 -33.03 11.48
N GLU A 293 -17.28 -33.57 11.74
CA GLU A 293 -18.61 -32.93 11.99
C GLU A 293 -19.11 -31.79 11.07
N ARG A 294 -18.27 -31.14 10.27
CA ARG A 294 -18.57 -29.96 9.43
C ARG A 294 -18.92 -30.30 7.99
N VAL A 295 -18.74 -31.55 7.56
CA VAL A 295 -19.09 -32.02 6.20
C VAL A 295 -20.57 -32.38 6.10
N ARG A 296 -21.43 -31.42 6.48
CA ARG A 296 -22.89 -31.51 6.26
C ARG A 296 -23.42 -30.47 5.28
N TRP A 297 -22.55 -29.76 4.55
CA TRP A 297 -22.95 -28.82 3.51
C TRP A 297 -22.40 -29.23 2.14
N LYS A 298 -23.35 -29.47 1.23
CA LYS A 298 -23.27 -30.19 -0.05
C LYS A 298 -22.42 -29.51 -1.15
N TYR A 299 -21.61 -28.49 -0.82
CA TYR A 299 -20.85 -27.70 -1.81
C TYR A 299 -19.45 -27.24 -1.35
N HIS A 300 -18.97 -27.64 -0.17
CA HIS A 300 -17.62 -27.28 0.29
C HIS A 300 -16.76 -28.52 0.47
N THR A 301 -16.09 -28.92 -0.61
CA THR A 301 -14.96 -29.84 -0.52
C THR A 301 -13.80 -29.07 0.13
N PRO A 302 -13.30 -29.50 1.29
CA PRO A 302 -12.13 -28.88 1.90
C PRO A 302 -10.94 -28.96 0.92
N ASN A 303 -10.22 -27.86 0.77
CA ASN A 303 -9.25 -27.70 -0.30
C ASN A 303 -7.94 -28.44 0.05
N ILE A 304 -7.67 -29.55 -0.63
CA ILE A 304 -6.43 -30.33 -0.44
C ILE A 304 -5.16 -29.48 -0.63
N TYR A 305 -5.21 -28.43 -1.46
CA TYR A 305 -4.09 -27.50 -1.66
C TYR A 305 -3.74 -26.70 -0.39
N ASN A 306 -4.74 -26.41 0.46
CA ASN A 306 -4.55 -25.72 1.73
C ASN A 306 -3.79 -26.61 2.73
N VAL A 307 -4.12 -27.91 2.75
CA VAL A 307 -3.39 -28.92 3.54
C VAL A 307 -1.93 -28.97 3.09
N PHE A 308 -1.68 -29.18 1.79
CA PHE A 308 -0.32 -29.25 1.24
C PHE A 308 0.52 -28.02 1.54
N SER A 309 -0.04 -26.82 1.37
CA SER A 309 0.67 -25.57 1.63
C SER A 309 1.07 -25.39 3.10
N ALA A 310 0.20 -25.80 4.04
CA ALA A 310 0.52 -25.77 5.47
C ALA A 310 1.65 -26.75 5.83
N TYR A 311 1.66 -27.94 5.22
CA TYR A 311 2.77 -28.91 5.38
C TYR A 311 4.06 -28.42 4.71
N GLU A 312 3.98 -27.77 3.54
CA GLU A 312 5.14 -27.15 2.89
C GLU A 312 5.82 -26.13 3.80
N ALA A 313 5.04 -25.32 4.53
CA ALA A 313 5.58 -24.38 5.49
C ALA A 313 6.39 -25.08 6.61
N LEU A 314 5.92 -26.23 7.10
CA LEU A 314 6.65 -27.05 8.09
C LEU A 314 7.91 -27.69 7.50
N VAL A 315 7.86 -28.13 6.24
CA VAL A 315 9.05 -28.64 5.53
C VAL A 315 10.08 -27.53 5.30
N ARG A 316 9.66 -26.30 5.03
CA ARG A 316 10.56 -25.14 4.94
C ARG A 316 11.27 -24.85 6.28
N LEU A 317 10.63 -25.16 7.41
CA LEU A 317 11.27 -25.18 8.74
C LEU A 317 12.10 -26.44 9.02
N ASN A 318 12.27 -27.34 8.04
CA ASN A 318 12.91 -28.66 8.14
C ASN A 318 12.31 -29.59 9.21
N GLU A 319 11.10 -29.32 9.72
CA GLU A 319 10.53 -30.13 10.81
C GLU A 319 10.04 -31.50 10.36
N LEU A 320 9.30 -31.55 9.26
CA LEU A 320 8.66 -32.77 8.77
C LEU A 320 9.38 -33.39 7.58
N LYS A 321 10.57 -32.87 7.22
CA LYS A 321 11.25 -33.26 5.99
C LYS A 321 11.48 -34.78 5.92
N LYS A 322 11.84 -35.45 7.02
CA LYS A 322 12.09 -36.89 7.01
C LYS A 322 10.78 -37.68 6.90
N ASP A 323 9.85 -37.46 7.83
CA ASP A 323 8.58 -38.19 7.93
C ASP A 323 7.69 -38.00 6.68
N TYR A 324 7.69 -36.80 6.09
CA TYR A 324 6.92 -36.49 4.89
C TYR A 324 7.52 -37.11 3.61
N LEU A 325 8.85 -37.26 3.57
CA LEU A 325 9.55 -37.95 2.48
C LEU A 325 9.41 -39.47 2.57
N GLU A 326 9.27 -40.04 3.76
CA GLU A 326 9.10 -41.50 3.97
C GLU A 326 7.69 -42.00 3.63
N THR A 327 6.69 -41.12 3.63
CA THR A 327 5.28 -41.46 3.40
C THR A 327 4.77 -41.16 1.99
N MET A 328 5.56 -40.45 1.17
CA MET A 328 5.26 -40.17 -0.25
C MET A 328 5.74 -41.30 -1.15
N ASP A 329 5.01 -41.55 -2.24
CA ASP A 329 5.51 -42.41 -3.31
C ASP A 329 6.74 -41.75 -3.99
N GLY A 330 7.58 -42.59 -4.60
CA GLY A 330 8.89 -42.17 -5.10
C GLY A 330 8.85 -41.09 -6.18
N ASP A 331 7.79 -41.00 -6.99
CA ASP A 331 7.69 -40.00 -8.06
C ASP A 331 7.25 -38.65 -7.49
N THR A 332 6.24 -38.64 -6.62
CA THR A 332 5.79 -37.44 -5.89
C THR A 332 6.89 -36.89 -4.98
N GLN A 333 7.65 -37.76 -4.31
CA GLN A 333 8.79 -37.39 -3.47
C GLN A 333 9.87 -36.66 -4.28
N LYS A 334 10.13 -37.12 -5.51
CA LYS A 334 11.14 -36.57 -6.41
C LYS A 334 10.73 -35.21 -6.98
N GLU A 335 9.46 -35.07 -7.36
CA GLU A 335 8.89 -33.79 -7.78
C GLU A 335 8.89 -32.76 -6.65
N PHE A 336 8.47 -33.17 -5.44
CA PHE A 336 8.48 -32.32 -4.26
C PHE A 336 9.90 -31.86 -3.88
N LEU A 337 10.87 -32.77 -3.86
CA LEU A 337 12.26 -32.43 -3.57
C LEU A 337 12.87 -31.52 -4.63
N GLU A 338 12.54 -31.71 -5.91
CA GLU A 338 13.04 -30.84 -6.98
C GLU A 338 12.39 -29.45 -6.92
N ASN A 339 11.09 -29.35 -6.60
CA ASN A 339 10.42 -28.08 -6.35
C ASN A 339 10.99 -27.36 -5.12
N LEU A 340 11.26 -28.09 -4.02
CA LEU A 340 11.92 -27.56 -2.83
C LEU A 340 13.36 -27.08 -3.14
N ARG A 341 14.09 -27.81 -3.99
CA ARG A 341 15.46 -27.46 -4.40
C ARG A 341 15.49 -26.24 -5.31
N LYS A 342 14.56 -26.15 -6.27
CA LYS A 342 14.35 -24.96 -7.12
C LYS A 342 13.99 -23.74 -6.27
N ALA A 343 13.09 -23.91 -5.29
CA ALA A 343 12.69 -22.86 -4.36
C ALA A 343 13.79 -22.41 -3.38
N LYS A 344 14.81 -23.25 -3.09
CA LYS A 344 15.99 -22.89 -2.27
C LYS A 344 17.11 -22.20 -3.05
N LYS A 345 17.15 -22.36 -4.38
CA LYS A 345 18.13 -21.69 -5.25
C LYS A 345 17.72 -20.26 -5.65
N TRP A 346 16.48 -19.88 -5.34
CA TRP A 346 15.91 -18.53 -5.48
C TRP A 346 15.73 -17.90 -4.10
#